data_AF-A0A662IG72-F1
#
_entry.id   AF-A0A662IG72-F1
#
_cell.length_a   1.000
_cell.length_b   1.000
_cell.length_c   1.000
_cell.angle_alpha   90.00
_cell.angle_beta   90.00
_cell.angle_gamma   90.00
#
_symmetry.space_group_name_H-M   'P 1'
#
loop_
_entity.id
_entity.type
_entity.pdbx_description
1 polymer ?
#
loop_
_entity_poly.entity_id
_entity_poly.type
_entity_poly.pdbx_seq_one_letter_code
_entity_poly.pdbx_strand_id
1 'polypeptide(L)'
;MPRVRLRYFSIIRDMTGRSGEEVEVGGNTTVGRLLNYLGRRYPELGEFMKYEGHLIVLVDGKAANRDAVLRGGEEVALLPPVSGGSLYRGELAEEVDIARVVEEAVRSAGSEAGAIAVFLGVVKGIVEGARVLELRYEVYEPYAETYLQKIAEEVGRRYGLSVVMIRHCKGAKRPGEPVFAVVVAARSRDEAFKGLIEAVERVKTEPPIFKLEVRDDGEYWVVGERRVRRGASPREVAEALGGGGP
;
A
#
# COMPACT_ATOMS: atom_id res chain seq x y z
N MET A 1 36.16 23.70 -5.65
CA MET A 1 35.64 23.08 -4.41
C MET A 1 35.37 21.60 -4.68
N PRO A 2 35.39 20.71 -3.66
CA PRO A 2 35.02 19.31 -3.87
C PRO A 2 33.62 19.20 -4.47
N ARG A 3 33.39 18.22 -5.35
CA ARG A 3 32.10 18.01 -6.03
C ARG A 3 31.63 16.59 -5.82
N VAL A 4 30.33 16.37 -5.72
CA VAL A 4 29.71 15.04 -5.77
C VAL A 4 28.92 14.88 -7.05
N ARG A 5 28.79 13.64 -7.52
CA ARG A 5 28.02 13.30 -8.72
C ARG A 5 26.66 12.76 -8.32
N LEU A 6 25.61 13.52 -8.57
CA LEU A 6 24.25 13.10 -8.28
C LEU A 6 23.71 12.24 -9.42
N ARG A 7 22.99 11.17 -9.07
CA ARG A 7 22.20 10.38 -10.03
C ARG A 7 20.74 10.34 -9.63
N TYR A 8 19.87 10.61 -10.60
CA TYR A 8 18.43 10.66 -10.41
C TYR A 8 17.73 9.51 -11.16
N PHE A 9 16.84 8.85 -10.44
CA PHE A 9 16.13 7.67 -10.91
C PHE A 9 14.62 7.90 -10.93
N SER A 10 13.94 7.28 -11.91
CA SER A 10 12.47 7.25 -12.01
C SER A 10 11.86 8.65 -11.82
N ILE A 11 10.83 8.82 -10.98
CA ILE A 11 10.09 10.08 -10.82
C ILE A 11 10.96 11.28 -10.45
N ILE A 12 12.11 11.06 -9.79
CA ILE A 12 13.06 12.14 -9.45
C ILE A 12 13.68 12.71 -10.73
N ARG A 13 13.90 11.87 -11.76
CA ARG A 13 14.37 12.33 -13.07
C ARG A 13 13.36 13.24 -13.74
N ASP A 14 12.08 12.92 -13.61
CA ASP A 14 10.98 13.71 -14.19
C ASP A 14 10.85 15.05 -13.45
N MET A 15 10.83 15.03 -12.11
CA MET A 15 10.75 16.23 -11.24
C MET A 15 11.96 17.19 -11.41
N THR A 16 13.12 16.67 -11.81
CA THR A 16 14.34 17.48 -11.99
C THR A 16 14.66 17.79 -13.46
N GLY A 17 13.96 17.14 -14.39
CA GLY A 17 14.21 17.19 -15.83
C GLY A 17 15.59 16.68 -16.26
N ARG A 18 16.31 15.93 -15.41
CA ARG A 18 17.69 15.48 -15.69
C ARG A 18 18.01 14.14 -15.05
N SER A 19 18.95 13.40 -15.64
CA SER A 19 19.38 12.09 -15.13
C SER A 19 20.41 12.17 -13.98
N GLY A 20 20.97 13.35 -13.74
CA GLY A 20 21.97 13.61 -12.70
C GLY A 20 22.62 14.99 -12.89
N GLU A 21 23.46 15.39 -11.94
CA GLU A 21 24.24 16.64 -12.01
C GLU A 21 25.43 16.60 -11.04
N GLU A 22 26.40 17.52 -11.22
CA GLU A 22 27.48 17.72 -10.25
C GLU A 22 27.19 18.91 -9.35
N VAL A 23 27.28 18.71 -8.04
CA VAL A 23 27.06 19.76 -7.03
C VAL A 23 28.31 19.96 -6.22
N GLU A 24 28.67 21.22 -5.98
CA GLU A 24 29.76 21.58 -5.09
C GLU A 24 29.36 21.31 -3.64
N VAL A 25 30.26 20.65 -2.90
CA VAL A 25 30.10 20.38 -1.48
C VAL A 25 31.21 21.08 -0.71
N GLY A 26 30.85 21.73 0.40
CA GLY A 26 31.82 22.29 1.33
C GLY A 26 32.29 21.23 2.33
N GLY A 27 33.34 21.53 3.10
CA GLY A 27 33.96 20.56 4.03
C GLY A 27 33.03 19.96 5.11
N ASN A 28 31.87 20.59 5.35
CA ASN A 28 30.86 20.13 6.31
C ASN A 28 29.47 19.90 5.65
N THR A 29 29.41 19.61 4.35
CA THR A 29 28.13 19.30 3.70
C THR A 29 27.70 17.89 4.07
N THR A 30 26.51 17.75 4.65
CA THR A 30 25.87 16.45 4.90
C THR A 30 24.88 16.11 3.78
N VAL A 31 24.48 14.84 3.68
CA VAL A 31 23.36 14.40 2.85
C VAL A 31 22.11 15.25 3.11
N GLY A 32 21.78 15.54 4.38
CA GLY A 32 20.63 16.37 4.73
C GLY A 32 20.73 17.80 4.19
N ARG A 33 21.91 18.41 4.19
CA ARG A 33 22.14 19.74 3.60
C ARG A 33 22.02 19.72 2.08
N LEU A 34 22.55 18.68 1.44
CA LEU A 34 22.40 18.46 0.01
C LEU A 34 20.92 18.32 -0.38
N LEU A 35 20.15 17.50 0.32
CA LEU A 35 18.72 17.32 0.07
C LEU A 35 17.93 18.62 0.25
N ASN A 36 18.24 19.41 1.28
CA ASN A 36 17.62 20.72 1.49
C ASN A 36 17.94 21.70 0.34
N TYR A 37 19.17 21.68 -0.16
CA TYR A 37 19.57 22.48 -1.32
C TYR A 37 18.77 22.06 -2.57
N LEU A 38 18.68 20.75 -2.84
CA LEU A 38 17.95 20.23 -3.99
C LEU A 38 16.45 20.51 -3.89
N GLY A 39 15.84 20.37 -2.71
CA GLY A 39 14.41 20.69 -2.50
C GLY A 39 14.06 22.16 -2.70
N ARG A 40 15.01 23.08 -2.44
CA ARG A 40 14.84 24.51 -2.77
C ARG A 40 15.01 24.78 -4.26
N ARG A 41 15.90 24.05 -4.92
CA ARG A 41 16.20 24.19 -6.35
C ARG A 41 15.11 23.59 -7.25
N TYR A 42 14.53 22.47 -6.83
CA TYR A 42 13.47 21.74 -7.52
C TYR A 42 12.25 21.65 -6.60
N PRO A 43 11.32 22.62 -6.67
CA PRO A 43 10.17 22.68 -5.76
C PRO A 43 9.34 21.39 -5.73
N GLU A 44 9.12 20.73 -6.87
CA GLU A 44 8.39 19.46 -6.94
C GLU A 44 9.09 18.34 -6.16
N LEU A 45 10.41 18.22 -6.28
CA LEU A 45 11.21 17.29 -5.48
C LEU A 45 11.18 17.68 -4.00
N GLY A 46 11.19 18.98 -3.70
CA GLY A 46 11.04 19.52 -2.35
C GLY A 46 9.73 19.13 -1.69
N GLU A 47 8.61 19.24 -2.41
CA GLU A 47 7.30 18.78 -1.96
C GLU A 47 7.25 17.25 -1.83
N PHE A 48 7.82 16.51 -2.79
CA PHE A 48 7.93 15.04 -2.71
C PHE A 48 8.64 14.57 -1.44
N MET A 49 9.75 15.23 -1.07
CA MET A 49 10.49 14.94 0.16
C MET A 49 9.74 15.30 1.45
N LYS A 50 8.67 16.12 1.39
CA LYS A 50 7.83 16.49 2.54
C LYS A 50 6.65 15.54 2.74
N TYR A 51 6.01 15.12 1.65
CA TYR A 51 4.72 14.44 1.72
C TYR A 51 4.85 12.94 1.97
N GLU A 52 5.62 12.19 1.19
CA GLU A 52 5.56 10.72 1.26
C GLU A 52 6.76 10.05 0.57
N GLY A 53 7.93 10.05 1.20
CA GLY A 53 9.01 9.23 0.64
C GLY A 53 10.26 9.21 1.48
N HIS A 54 10.57 8.06 2.06
CA HIS A 54 11.95 7.73 2.40
C HIS A 54 12.73 7.66 1.09
N LEU A 55 13.28 8.80 0.67
CA LEU A 55 14.24 8.87 -0.41
C LEU A 55 15.39 7.95 -0.03
N ILE A 56 15.65 6.92 -0.82
CA ILE A 56 16.81 6.08 -0.60
C ILE A 56 17.99 6.86 -1.15
N VAL A 57 18.88 7.27 -0.25
CA VAL A 57 20.14 7.91 -0.62
C VAL A 57 21.24 6.87 -0.53
N LEU A 58 21.91 6.61 -1.64
CA LEU A 58 23.12 5.80 -1.67
C LEU A 58 24.33 6.71 -1.92
N VAL A 59 25.35 6.61 -1.07
CA VAL A 59 26.67 7.21 -1.28
C VAL A 59 27.62 6.09 -1.66
N ASP A 60 28.16 6.14 -2.89
CA ASP A 60 28.96 5.06 -3.50
C ASP A 60 28.30 3.68 -3.35
N GLY A 61 26.99 3.63 -3.60
CA GLY A 61 26.18 2.41 -3.55
C GLY A 61 25.78 1.95 -2.14
N LYS A 62 26.15 2.68 -1.07
CA LYS A 62 25.80 2.33 0.31
C LYS A 62 24.74 3.27 0.87
N ALA A 63 23.73 2.72 1.54
CA ALA A 63 22.68 3.51 2.18
C ALA A 63 23.27 4.51 3.18
N ALA A 64 22.85 5.77 3.07
CA ALA A 64 23.33 6.87 3.90
C ALA A 64 22.16 7.60 4.56
N ASN A 65 22.31 7.94 5.84
CA ASN A 65 21.37 8.79 6.56
C ASN A 65 21.66 10.28 6.29
N ARG A 66 20.81 11.18 6.82
CA ARG A 66 20.92 12.63 6.60
C ARG A 66 22.16 13.27 7.24
N ASP A 67 22.80 12.60 8.20
CA ASP A 67 23.97 13.11 8.93
C ASP A 67 25.30 12.71 8.27
N ALA A 68 25.28 11.79 7.31
CA ALA A 68 26.45 11.39 6.56
C ALA A 68 27.12 12.59 5.87
N VAL A 69 28.42 12.78 6.11
CA VAL A 69 29.23 13.87 5.55
C VAL A 69 29.75 13.48 4.17
N LEU A 70 29.57 14.37 3.20
CA LEU A 70 30.08 14.24 1.84
C LEU A 70 31.46 14.91 1.74
N ARG A 71 32.47 14.20 1.24
CA ARG A 71 33.87 14.65 1.20
C ARG A 71 34.30 15.16 -0.18
N GLY A 72 33.53 14.88 -1.23
CA GLY A 72 33.84 15.14 -2.61
C GLY A 72 34.40 13.91 -3.32
N GLY A 73 34.00 13.73 -4.57
CA GLY A 73 34.32 12.59 -5.42
C GLY A 73 33.26 11.49 -5.39
N GLU A 74 32.39 11.45 -4.38
CA GLU A 74 31.38 10.41 -4.24
C GLU A 74 30.26 10.52 -5.29
N GLU A 75 29.73 9.36 -5.67
CA GLU A 75 28.44 9.26 -6.34
C GLU A 75 27.31 9.22 -5.31
N VAL A 76 26.33 10.11 -5.46
CA VAL A 76 25.13 10.14 -4.62
C VAL A 76 23.92 9.81 -5.48
N ALA A 77 23.39 8.60 -5.34
CA ALA A 77 22.17 8.18 -6.00
C ALA A 77 20.96 8.56 -5.14
N LEU A 78 20.02 9.30 -5.74
CA LEU A 78 18.72 9.56 -5.16
C LEU A 78 17.72 8.65 -5.86
N LEU A 79 17.23 7.68 -5.12
CA LEU A 79 16.22 6.75 -5.60
C LEU A 79 14.90 7.07 -4.91
N PRO A 80 13.77 7.03 -5.64
CA PRO A 80 12.52 6.82 -4.93
C PRO A 80 12.59 5.45 -4.23
N PRO A 81 11.72 5.18 -3.25
CA PRO A 81 11.59 3.85 -2.67
C PRO A 81 11.59 2.79 -3.78
N VAL A 82 12.42 1.75 -3.65
CA VAL A 82 12.50 0.68 -4.64
C VAL A 82 11.10 0.06 -4.78
N SER A 83 10.52 0.20 -5.98
CA SER A 83 9.12 -0.02 -6.35
C SER A 83 8.18 1.20 -6.33
N GLY A 84 8.65 2.43 -6.59
CA GLY A 84 7.80 3.56 -6.99
C GLY A 84 6.62 3.88 -6.04
N GLY A 85 6.71 3.49 -4.77
CA GLY A 85 5.55 3.35 -3.89
C GLY A 85 5.30 4.59 -3.06
N SER A 86 4.10 5.16 -3.23
CA SER A 86 3.43 5.90 -2.17
C SER A 86 3.46 5.10 -0.86
N LEU A 87 3.58 5.77 0.29
CA LEU A 87 3.43 5.11 1.60
C LEU A 87 1.99 4.60 1.79
N TYR A 88 1.09 5.04 0.92
CA TYR A 88 -0.22 4.47 0.68
C TYR A 88 -0.20 3.56 -0.56
N ARG A 89 -0.24 2.25 -0.33
CA ARG A 89 -0.18 1.23 -1.38
C ARG A 89 -1.38 0.31 -1.28
N GLY A 90 -2.06 0.08 -2.40
CA GLY A 90 -3.07 -0.96 -2.52
C GLY A 90 -2.84 -1.83 -3.74
N GLU A 91 -2.73 -3.14 -3.54
CA GLU A 91 -2.37 -4.08 -4.61
C GLU A 91 -3.03 -5.45 -4.47
N LEU A 92 -3.11 -6.15 -5.60
CA LEU A 92 -3.41 -7.58 -5.64
C LEU A 92 -2.13 -8.39 -5.42
N ALA A 93 -2.26 -9.56 -4.83
CA ALA A 93 -1.14 -10.48 -4.61
C ALA A 93 -1.59 -11.94 -4.76
N GLU A 94 -0.68 -12.82 -5.19
CA GLU A 94 -0.93 -14.27 -5.16
C GLU A 94 -1.14 -14.77 -3.72
N GLU A 95 -0.36 -14.20 -2.79
CA GLU A 95 -0.36 -14.55 -1.37
C GLU A 95 -0.28 -13.30 -0.49
N VAL A 96 -0.91 -13.39 0.68
CA VAL A 96 -0.90 -12.34 1.70
C VAL A 96 -0.01 -12.79 2.86
N ASP A 97 1.29 -12.54 2.70
CA ASP A 97 2.28 -12.73 3.77
C ASP A 97 2.23 -11.55 4.74
N ILE A 98 1.51 -11.74 5.85
CA ILE A 98 1.30 -10.68 6.84
C ILE A 98 2.59 -10.26 7.54
N ALA A 99 3.52 -11.18 7.78
CA ALA A 99 4.77 -10.88 8.47
C ALA A 99 5.60 -9.90 7.62
N ARG A 100 5.71 -10.17 6.33
CA ARG A 100 6.40 -9.30 5.38
C ARG A 100 5.74 -7.92 5.27
N VAL A 101 4.41 -7.85 5.18
CA VAL A 101 3.69 -6.57 5.08
C VAL A 101 3.88 -5.73 6.34
N VAL A 102 3.80 -6.35 7.53
CA VAL A 102 4.02 -5.64 8.80
C VAL A 102 5.47 -5.17 8.91
N GLU A 103 6.45 -5.98 8.55
CA GLU A 103 7.86 -5.59 8.56
C GLU A 103 8.13 -4.41 7.61
N GLU A 104 7.53 -4.42 6.43
CA GLU A 104 7.59 -3.31 5.48
C GLU A 104 6.96 -2.03 6.05
N ALA A 105 5.79 -2.14 6.68
CA ALA A 105 5.12 -1.01 7.32
C ALA A 105 5.96 -0.42 8.47
N VAL A 106 6.56 -1.25 9.32
CA VAL A 106 7.44 -0.81 10.42
C VAL A 106 8.63 -0.01 9.89
N ARG A 107 9.30 -0.50 8.83
CA ARG A 107 10.44 0.21 8.23
C ARG A 107 10.02 1.55 7.60
N SER A 108 8.81 1.61 7.07
CA SER A 108 8.28 2.78 6.35
C SER A 108 7.60 3.82 7.26
N ALA A 109 7.15 3.43 8.45
CA ALA A 109 6.34 4.26 9.35
C ALA A 109 7.02 5.57 9.81
N GLY A 110 8.36 5.60 9.83
CA GLY A 110 9.15 6.72 10.34
C GLY A 110 9.16 6.81 11.87
N SER A 111 9.98 7.73 12.42
CA SER A 111 10.18 7.87 13.86
C SER A 111 8.99 8.46 14.63
N GLU A 112 8.07 9.10 13.93
CA GLU A 112 6.89 9.77 14.51
C GLU A 112 5.69 8.82 14.71
N ALA A 113 5.74 7.60 14.17
CA ALA A 113 4.66 6.63 14.32
C ALA A 113 4.64 6.07 15.75
N GLY A 114 3.53 6.30 16.47
CA GLY A 114 3.30 5.78 17.81
C GLY A 114 2.42 4.52 17.84
N ALA A 115 1.80 4.15 16.71
CA ALA A 115 0.96 2.97 16.61
C ALA A 115 1.01 2.36 15.20
N ILE A 116 1.01 1.02 15.15
CA ILE A 116 0.75 0.24 13.94
C ILE A 116 -0.46 -0.64 14.23
N ALA A 117 -1.46 -0.62 13.36
CA ALA A 117 -2.65 -1.43 13.46
C ALA A 117 -2.78 -2.33 12.23
N VAL A 118 -3.23 -3.56 12.46
CA VAL A 118 -3.26 -4.61 11.44
C VAL A 118 -4.63 -5.27 11.44
N PHE A 119 -5.19 -5.43 10.26
CA PHE A 119 -6.32 -6.31 9.99
C PHE A 119 -5.87 -7.43 9.04
N LEU A 120 -6.28 -8.66 9.35
CA LEU A 120 -6.09 -9.82 8.48
C LEU A 120 -7.42 -10.54 8.30
N GLY A 121 -7.94 -10.52 7.08
CA GLY A 121 -9.08 -11.35 6.70
C GLY A 121 -8.62 -12.78 6.45
N VAL A 122 -9.33 -13.75 7.02
CA VAL A 122 -9.08 -15.18 6.81
C VAL A 122 -10.37 -15.89 6.38
N VAL A 123 -10.22 -16.94 5.57
CA VAL A 123 -11.37 -17.78 5.18
C VAL A 123 -11.95 -18.48 6.41
N LYS A 124 -13.26 -18.33 6.64
CA LYS A 124 -13.98 -19.04 7.70
C LYS A 124 -14.13 -20.51 7.32
N GLY A 125 -14.00 -21.43 8.28
CA GLY A 125 -14.24 -22.85 8.04
C GLY A 125 -15.71 -23.27 8.07
N ILE A 126 -16.55 -22.51 8.76
CA ILE A 126 -18.01 -22.75 8.87
C ILE A 126 -18.73 -21.43 8.65
N VAL A 127 -19.78 -21.48 7.84
CA VAL A 127 -20.64 -20.34 7.52
C VAL A 127 -22.08 -20.84 7.47
N GLU A 128 -22.98 -20.23 8.25
CA GLU A 128 -24.40 -20.61 8.30
C GLU A 128 -24.64 -22.12 8.57
N GLY A 129 -23.74 -22.75 9.34
CA GLY A 129 -23.80 -24.18 9.65
C GLY A 129 -23.22 -25.11 8.57
N ALA A 130 -22.90 -24.60 7.39
CA ALA A 130 -22.26 -25.33 6.31
C ALA A 130 -20.73 -25.19 6.36
N ARG A 131 -20.01 -26.23 5.93
CA ARG A 131 -18.54 -26.24 5.91
C ARG A 131 -18.06 -25.57 4.63
N VAL A 132 -17.21 -24.57 4.77
CA VAL A 132 -16.54 -23.94 3.64
C VAL A 132 -15.39 -24.84 3.20
N LEU A 133 -15.35 -25.17 1.92
CA LEU A 133 -14.28 -25.95 1.30
C LEU A 133 -13.24 -25.01 0.68
N GLU A 134 -13.71 -23.93 0.04
CA GLU A 134 -12.89 -22.99 -0.70
C GLU A 134 -13.63 -21.66 -0.93
N LEU A 135 -12.91 -20.53 -0.94
CA LEU A 135 -13.34 -19.28 -1.54
C LEU A 135 -12.59 -19.08 -2.85
N ARG A 136 -13.33 -18.80 -3.94
CA ARG A 136 -12.75 -18.43 -5.23
C ARG A 136 -13.05 -16.97 -5.52
N TYR A 137 -12.04 -16.27 -6.04
CA TYR A 137 -12.18 -14.85 -6.39
C TYR A 137 -12.18 -14.66 -7.91
N GLU A 138 -13.17 -13.92 -8.40
CA GLU A 138 -13.17 -13.33 -9.73
C GLU A 138 -12.82 -11.85 -9.61
N VAL A 139 -11.76 -11.44 -10.32
CA VAL A 139 -11.16 -10.11 -10.17
C VAL A 139 -10.87 -9.53 -11.55
N TYR A 140 -11.33 -8.30 -11.78
CA TYR A 140 -10.84 -7.50 -12.90
C TYR A 140 -9.59 -6.73 -12.47
N GLU A 141 -8.42 -7.37 -12.60
CA GLU A 141 -7.18 -6.95 -11.91
C GLU A 141 -6.84 -5.47 -12.05
N PRO A 142 -6.74 -4.87 -13.27
CA PRO A 142 -6.31 -3.48 -13.41
C PRO A 142 -7.26 -2.48 -12.70
N TYR A 143 -8.56 -2.79 -12.70
CA TYR A 143 -9.56 -1.92 -12.09
C TYR A 143 -9.63 -2.11 -10.58
N ALA A 144 -9.48 -3.36 -10.09
CA ALA A 144 -9.40 -3.64 -8.67
C ALA A 144 -8.18 -2.97 -8.01
N GLU A 145 -7.01 -3.03 -8.63
CA GLU A 145 -5.81 -2.34 -8.13
C GLU A 145 -6.00 -0.82 -8.05
N THR A 146 -6.70 -0.23 -9.03
CA THR A 146 -7.02 1.20 -9.00
C THR A 146 -7.85 1.58 -7.76
N TYR A 147 -8.84 0.76 -7.38
CA TYR A 147 -9.63 1.01 -6.16
C TYR A 147 -8.80 0.80 -4.89
N LEU A 148 -8.03 -0.28 -4.81
CA LEU A 148 -7.20 -0.55 -3.64
C LEU A 148 -6.21 0.59 -3.40
N GLN A 149 -5.55 1.07 -4.45
CA GLN A 149 -4.64 2.20 -4.40
C GLN A 149 -5.37 3.48 -3.96
N LYS A 150 -6.53 3.77 -4.55
CA LYS A 150 -7.36 4.93 -4.20
C LYS A 150 -7.79 4.91 -2.72
N ILE A 151 -8.22 3.75 -2.20
CA ILE A 151 -8.61 3.59 -0.80
C ILE A 151 -7.42 3.88 0.10
N ALA A 152 -6.25 3.30 -0.20
CA ALA A 152 -5.05 3.52 0.59
C ALA A 152 -4.73 5.02 0.69
N GLU A 153 -4.74 5.72 -0.44
CA GLU A 153 -4.44 7.15 -0.50
C GLU A 153 -5.45 8.04 0.23
N GLU A 154 -6.74 7.81 -0.01
CA GLU A 154 -7.79 8.64 0.58
C GLU A 154 -7.89 8.44 2.09
N VAL A 155 -7.79 7.19 2.57
CA VAL A 155 -7.78 6.90 4.01
C VAL A 155 -6.51 7.44 4.65
N GLY A 156 -5.36 7.23 4.01
CA GLY A 156 -4.08 7.76 4.47
C GLY A 156 -4.10 9.27 4.70
N ARG A 157 -4.52 10.02 3.68
CA ARG A 157 -4.65 11.49 3.74
C ARG A 157 -5.69 11.93 4.77
N ARG A 158 -6.83 11.25 4.86
CA ARG A 158 -7.94 11.63 5.77
C ARG A 158 -7.54 11.56 7.25
N TYR A 159 -6.82 10.50 7.63
CA TYR A 159 -6.47 10.25 9.03
C TYR A 159 -5.03 10.64 9.38
N GLY A 160 -4.27 11.20 8.43
CA GLY A 160 -2.86 11.57 8.65
C GLY A 160 -1.97 10.37 8.95
N LEU A 161 -2.24 9.23 8.32
CA LEU A 161 -1.49 8.00 8.51
C LEU A 161 -0.12 8.14 7.85
N SER A 162 0.94 7.60 8.44
CA SER A 162 2.26 7.60 7.80
C SER A 162 2.44 6.43 6.83
N VAL A 163 1.66 5.36 6.98
CA VAL A 163 1.65 4.19 6.08
C VAL A 163 0.22 3.67 5.97
N VAL A 164 -0.17 3.25 4.76
CA VAL A 164 -1.33 2.41 4.50
C VAL A 164 -0.92 1.35 3.48
N MET A 165 -0.95 0.08 3.87
CA MET A 165 -0.66 -1.04 2.99
C MET A 165 -1.87 -1.96 2.92
N ILE A 166 -2.45 -2.09 1.73
CA ILE A 166 -3.57 -2.95 1.43
C ILE A 166 -3.09 -4.03 0.47
N ARG A 167 -3.17 -5.29 0.88
CA ARG A 167 -2.93 -6.44 0.01
C ARG A 167 -4.14 -7.32 -0.03
N HIS A 168 -4.67 -7.59 -1.22
CA HIS A 168 -5.78 -8.52 -1.40
C HIS A 168 -5.31 -9.72 -2.22
N CYS A 169 -5.65 -10.93 -1.79
CA CYS A 169 -5.30 -12.14 -2.52
C CYS A 169 -6.07 -12.24 -3.83
N LYS A 170 -5.56 -13.05 -4.76
CA LYS A 170 -6.31 -13.58 -5.89
C LYS A 170 -6.28 -15.11 -5.89
N GLY A 171 -7.03 -15.70 -6.82
CA GLY A 171 -7.16 -17.15 -6.92
C GLY A 171 -8.05 -17.73 -5.83
N ALA A 172 -7.85 -19.02 -5.53
CA ALA A 172 -8.66 -19.75 -4.57
C ALA A 172 -7.97 -19.86 -3.21
N LYS A 173 -8.74 -19.83 -2.12
CA LYS A 173 -8.26 -19.91 -0.74
C LYS A 173 -9.12 -20.86 0.09
N ARG A 174 -8.49 -21.67 0.93
CA ARG A 174 -9.09 -22.65 1.84
C ARG A 174 -9.32 -22.04 3.22
N PRO A 175 -10.17 -22.65 4.06
CA PRO A 175 -10.32 -22.27 5.46
C PRO A 175 -9.00 -22.02 6.19
N GLY A 176 -8.92 -20.89 6.89
CA GLY A 176 -7.73 -20.44 7.63
C GLY A 176 -6.71 -19.67 6.79
N GLU A 177 -6.80 -19.69 5.45
CA GLU A 177 -5.87 -18.94 4.62
C GLU A 177 -6.17 -17.43 4.62
N PRO A 178 -5.14 -16.58 4.63
CA PRO A 178 -5.27 -15.14 4.43
C PRO A 178 -5.91 -14.77 3.09
N VAL A 179 -6.86 -13.84 3.13
CA VAL A 179 -7.54 -13.31 1.94
C VAL A 179 -7.21 -11.86 1.66
N PHE A 180 -7.04 -11.03 2.68
CA PHE A 180 -6.50 -9.68 2.52
C PHE A 180 -5.98 -9.15 3.83
N ALA A 181 -5.05 -8.22 3.76
CA ALA A 181 -4.49 -7.51 4.89
C ALA A 181 -4.60 -6.00 4.66
N VAL A 182 -4.85 -5.30 5.76
CA VAL A 182 -4.67 -3.84 5.82
C VAL A 182 -3.75 -3.56 6.99
N VAL A 183 -2.66 -2.85 6.73
CA VAL A 183 -1.70 -2.40 7.74
C VAL A 183 -1.61 -0.89 7.67
N VAL A 184 -1.76 -0.23 8.82
CA VAL A 184 -1.64 1.22 8.91
C VAL A 184 -0.67 1.62 10.01
N ALA A 185 0.06 2.72 9.81
CA ALA A 185 0.87 3.35 10.83
C ALA A 185 0.40 4.79 11.08
N ALA A 186 0.34 5.20 12.34
CA ALA A 186 -0.10 6.54 12.73
C ALA A 186 0.64 7.06 13.97
N ARG A 187 0.52 8.37 14.25
CA ARG A 187 1.06 8.98 15.47
C ARG A 187 0.36 8.46 16.72
N SER A 188 -0.96 8.28 16.65
CA SER A 188 -1.76 7.79 17.76
C SER A 188 -2.56 6.53 17.41
N ARG A 189 -2.88 5.73 18.43
CA ARG A 189 -3.73 4.53 18.27
C ARG A 189 -5.14 4.86 17.76
N ASP A 190 -5.68 6.04 18.11
CA ASP A 190 -7.02 6.44 17.72
C ASP A 190 -7.11 6.68 16.19
N GLU A 191 -6.14 7.40 15.63
CA GLU A 191 -6.00 7.59 14.18
C GLU A 191 -5.80 6.25 13.46
N ALA A 192 -4.90 5.39 13.99
CA ALA A 192 -4.63 4.08 13.42
C ALA A 192 -5.90 3.22 13.35
N PHE A 193 -6.67 3.12 14.43
CA PHE A 193 -7.88 2.29 14.43
C PHE A 193 -8.97 2.86 13.51
N LYS A 194 -9.20 4.17 13.52
CA LYS A 194 -10.20 4.78 12.64
C LYS A 194 -9.87 4.59 11.16
N GLY A 195 -8.61 4.85 10.79
CA GLY A 195 -8.13 4.62 9.44
C GLY A 195 -8.20 3.16 9.02
N LEU A 196 -7.77 2.24 9.89
CA LEU A 196 -7.85 0.80 9.63
C LEU A 196 -9.28 0.34 9.37
N ILE A 197 -10.23 0.73 10.23
CA ILE A 197 -11.65 0.34 10.11
C ILE A 197 -12.22 0.86 8.79
N GLU A 198 -11.99 2.13 8.46
CA GLU A 198 -12.49 2.68 7.19
C GLU A 198 -11.89 1.95 5.98
N ALA A 199 -10.57 1.73 5.95
CA ALA A 199 -9.93 1.01 4.85
C ALA A 199 -10.49 -0.41 4.70
N VAL A 200 -10.68 -1.15 5.79
CA VAL A 200 -11.23 -2.51 5.75
C VAL A 200 -12.65 -2.53 5.17
N GLU A 201 -13.52 -1.62 5.60
CA GLU A 201 -14.89 -1.56 5.09
C GLU A 201 -14.92 -1.21 3.60
N ARG A 202 -14.12 -0.21 3.20
CA ARG A 202 -14.02 0.19 1.78
C ARG A 202 -13.46 -0.91 0.89
N VAL A 203 -12.44 -1.65 1.34
CA VAL A 203 -11.85 -2.79 0.61
C VAL A 203 -12.87 -3.91 0.39
N LYS A 204 -13.83 -4.09 1.31
CA LYS A 204 -14.89 -5.10 1.16
C LYS A 204 -15.98 -4.70 0.16
N THR A 205 -16.16 -3.41 -0.12
CA THR A 205 -17.34 -2.92 -0.84
C THR A 205 -17.04 -2.20 -2.15
N GLU A 206 -15.86 -1.59 -2.32
CA GLU A 206 -15.55 -0.76 -3.49
C GLU A 206 -14.83 -1.52 -4.62
N PRO A 207 -13.78 -2.32 -4.37
CA PRO A 207 -13.10 -3.02 -5.44
C PRO A 207 -14.02 -4.05 -6.12
N PRO A 208 -13.99 -4.18 -7.46
CA PRO A 208 -14.72 -5.20 -8.22
C PRO A 208 -14.11 -6.60 -8.02
N ILE A 209 -14.20 -7.11 -6.80
CA ILE A 209 -13.70 -8.42 -6.36
C ILE A 209 -14.91 -9.25 -5.94
N PHE A 210 -15.25 -10.25 -6.74
CA PHE A 210 -16.41 -11.11 -6.52
C PHE A 210 -15.95 -12.43 -5.91
N LYS A 211 -16.63 -12.88 -4.86
CA LYS A 211 -16.28 -14.13 -4.18
C LYS A 211 -17.37 -15.19 -4.34
N LEU A 212 -16.95 -16.36 -4.77
CA LEU A 212 -17.73 -17.59 -4.78
C LEU A 212 -17.33 -18.43 -3.57
N GLU A 213 -18.28 -18.67 -2.67
CA GLU A 213 -18.14 -19.52 -1.49
C GLU A 213 -18.53 -20.95 -1.88
N VAL A 214 -17.55 -21.85 -1.94
CA VAL A 214 -17.75 -23.28 -2.20
C VAL A 214 -17.87 -24.00 -0.86
N ARG A 215 -19.01 -24.65 -0.63
CA ARG A 215 -19.36 -25.32 0.61
C ARG A 215 -19.76 -26.76 0.38
N ASP A 216 -19.94 -27.53 1.45
CA ASP A 216 -20.46 -28.90 1.39
C ASP A 216 -21.96 -28.98 1.06
N ASP A 217 -22.69 -27.86 1.14
CA ASP A 217 -24.11 -27.75 0.78
C ASP A 217 -24.37 -27.00 -0.55
N GLY A 218 -23.33 -26.59 -1.25
CA GLY A 218 -23.41 -25.94 -2.56
C GLY A 218 -22.41 -24.81 -2.78
N GLU A 219 -22.59 -24.08 -3.89
CA GLU A 219 -21.77 -22.92 -4.25
C GLU A 219 -22.62 -21.65 -4.23
N TYR A 220 -22.09 -20.59 -3.62
CA TYR A 220 -22.83 -19.35 -3.38
C TYR A 220 -22.01 -18.13 -3.74
N TRP A 221 -22.53 -17.29 -4.62
CA TRP A 221 -22.01 -15.94 -4.81
C TRP A 221 -22.34 -15.11 -3.60
N VAL A 222 -21.34 -14.45 -3.03
CA VAL A 222 -21.56 -13.57 -1.89
C VAL A 222 -21.69 -12.14 -2.38
N VAL A 223 -22.82 -11.52 -2.08
CA VAL A 223 -23.16 -10.15 -2.48
C VAL A 223 -23.52 -9.37 -1.23
N GLY A 224 -22.61 -8.48 -0.79
CA GLY A 224 -22.69 -7.87 0.54
C GLY A 224 -22.66 -8.94 1.63
N GLU A 225 -23.71 -8.97 2.46
CA GLU A 225 -23.90 -9.98 3.50
C GLU A 225 -24.71 -11.21 3.06
N ARG A 226 -25.26 -11.18 1.83
CA ARG A 226 -26.17 -12.20 1.29
C ARG A 226 -25.43 -13.25 0.47
N ARG A 227 -26.02 -14.45 0.39
CA ARG A 227 -25.54 -15.58 -0.41
C ARG A 227 -26.57 -15.94 -1.46
N VAL A 228 -26.15 -15.93 -2.72
CA VAL A 228 -26.97 -16.28 -3.87
C VAL A 228 -26.45 -17.58 -4.44
N ARG A 229 -27.28 -18.62 -4.46
CA ARG A 229 -26.87 -19.94 -4.97
C ARG A 229 -26.44 -19.82 -6.43
N ARG A 230 -25.31 -20.44 -6.79
CA ARG A 230 -24.85 -20.49 -8.18
C ARG A 230 -25.88 -21.19 -9.05
N GLY A 231 -26.27 -20.55 -10.16
CA GLY A 231 -27.32 -21.04 -11.04
C GLY A 231 -28.75 -20.70 -10.60
N ALA A 232 -28.93 -19.85 -9.58
CA ALA A 232 -30.24 -19.30 -9.24
C ALA A 232 -30.87 -18.56 -10.42
N SER A 233 -32.19 -18.67 -10.55
CA SER A 233 -32.99 -17.95 -11.54
C SER A 233 -32.93 -16.43 -11.30
N PRO A 234 -33.20 -15.58 -12.32
CA PRO A 234 -33.22 -14.13 -12.15
C PRO A 234 -34.13 -13.64 -11.02
N ARG A 235 -35.24 -14.34 -10.78
CA ARG A 235 -36.17 -14.03 -9.69
C ARG A 235 -35.54 -14.32 -8.32
N GLU A 236 -34.95 -15.50 -8.14
CA GLU A 236 -34.26 -15.87 -6.90
C GLU A 236 -33.08 -14.94 -6.61
N VAL A 237 -32.35 -14.51 -7.66
CA VAL A 237 -31.30 -13.50 -7.53
C VAL A 237 -31.89 -12.17 -7.04
N ALA A 238 -32.98 -11.67 -7.66
CA ALA A 238 -33.60 -10.42 -7.27
C ALA A 238 -34.12 -10.45 -5.81
N GLU A 239 -34.84 -11.50 -5.43
CA GLU A 239 -35.31 -11.73 -4.06
C GLU A 239 -34.14 -11.77 -3.07
N ALA A 240 -33.08 -12.53 -3.40
CA ALA A 240 -31.89 -12.65 -2.57
C ALA A 240 -31.10 -11.35 -2.44
N LEU A 241 -31.17 -10.42 -3.41
CA LEU A 241 -30.52 -9.10 -3.35
C LEU A 241 -31.40 -8.01 -2.73
N GLY A 242 -32.62 -8.33 -2.28
CA GLY A 242 -33.54 -7.36 -1.71
C GLY A 242 -34.28 -6.52 -2.74
N GLY A 243 -34.22 -6.92 -4.02
CA GLY A 243 -35.13 -6.47 -5.05
C GLY A 243 -36.48 -7.13 -4.87
N GLY A 244 -37.30 -6.57 -3.97
CA GLY A 244 -38.73 -6.60 -4.24
C GLY A 244 -38.94 -5.90 -5.58
N GLY A 245 -39.66 -6.54 -6.50
CA GLY A 245 -40.05 -5.93 -7.76
C GLY A 245 -40.81 -4.60 -7.55
N PRO A 246 -41.04 -3.82 -8.62
CA PRO A 246 -41.82 -2.59 -8.55
C PRO A 246 -43.19 -2.77 -7.88
#